data_AF-A0A3R6TNU0-F1
#
_entry.id   AF-A0A3R6TNU0-F1
#
_cell.length_a   1.000
_cell.length_b   1.000
_cell.length_c   1.000
_cell.angle_alpha   90.00
_cell.angle_beta   90.00
_cell.angle_gamma   90.00
#
_symmetry.space_group_name_H-M   'P 1'
#
loop_
_entity.id
_entity.type
_entity.pdbx_description
1 polymer ?
#
loop_
_entity_poly.entity_id
_entity_poly.type
_entity_poly.pdbx_seq_one_letter_code
_entity_poly.pdbx_strand_id
1 'polypeptide(L)'
;MDVKEENLDELLEKAELEAAGDEVVSSGRNLSDSDNENEEKENPYLVEFSREYDWLNDKGEMEKISSLDLSGLVDLTTIDGEYFDRLLIKVGHRPQNKFTDFTYCKYVAMHVTNRPAEFFNMLGIRDMMIVIALINHFFMYGQGLVMTGQ
;
A
#
# COMPACT_ATOMS: atom_id res chain seq x y z
N MET A 1 37.83 -18.38 -21.57
CA MET A 1 36.49 -18.03 -21.06
C MET A 1 36.29 -19.03 -19.97
N ASP A 2 36.65 -18.68 -18.74
CA ASP A 2 36.60 -19.60 -17.61
C ASP A 2 36.16 -18.77 -16.41
N VAL A 3 34.85 -18.49 -16.37
CA VAL A 3 34.22 -17.96 -15.17
C VAL A 3 34.24 -19.12 -14.19
N LYS A 4 35.20 -19.09 -13.26
CA LYS A 4 35.46 -20.12 -12.27
C LYS A 4 34.16 -20.49 -11.56
N GLU A 5 33.75 -21.75 -11.67
CA GLU A 5 32.58 -22.33 -11.01
C GLU A 5 32.57 -22.07 -9.49
N GLU A 6 33.74 -21.87 -8.89
CA GLU A 6 33.94 -21.51 -7.48
C GLU A 6 33.18 -20.24 -7.03
N ASN A 7 32.84 -19.31 -7.93
CA ASN A 7 32.11 -18.09 -7.55
C ASN A 7 30.59 -18.25 -7.53
N LEU A 8 30.05 -19.25 -8.25
CA LEU A 8 28.61 -19.44 -8.38
C LEU A 8 28.04 -20.14 -7.14
N ASP A 9 28.79 -21.10 -6.60
CA ASP A 9 28.42 -21.82 -5.39
C ASP A 9 28.43 -20.88 -4.16
N GLU A 10 29.43 -20.00 -4.04
CA GLU A 10 29.46 -18.99 -2.97
C GLU A 10 28.31 -17.97 -3.06
N LEU A 11 27.81 -17.69 -4.27
CA LEU A 11 26.67 -16.80 -4.50
C LEU A 11 25.34 -17.49 -4.18
N LEU A 12 25.21 -18.76 -4.52
CA LEU A 12 24.07 -19.59 -4.16
C LEU A 12 23.97 -19.76 -2.65
N GLU A 13 25.09 -20.07 -1.99
CA GLU A 13 25.15 -20.21 -0.53
C GLU A 13 24.76 -18.90 0.19
N LYS A 14 25.22 -17.74 -0.33
CA LYS A 14 24.81 -16.43 0.19
C LYS A 14 23.32 -16.15 -0.01
N ALA A 15 22.78 -16.47 -1.18
CA ALA A 15 21.37 -16.27 -1.49
C ALA A 15 20.46 -17.18 -0.63
N GLU A 16 20.87 -18.42 -0.37
CA GLU A 16 20.17 -19.34 0.53
C GLU A 16 20.21 -18.86 1.99
N LEU A 17 21.36 -18.35 2.46
CA LEU A 17 21.50 -17.77 3.79
C LEU A 17 20.63 -16.51 3.97
N GLU A 18 20.54 -15.67 2.94
CA GLU A 18 19.71 -14.47 2.94
C GLU A 18 18.21 -14.83 2.95
N ALA A 19 17.80 -15.84 2.18
CA ALA A 19 16.43 -16.37 2.19
C ALA A 19 16.05 -17.01 3.54
N ALA A 20 16.97 -17.73 4.19
CA ALA A 20 16.76 -18.28 5.53
C ALA A 20 16.68 -17.17 6.61
N GLY A 21 17.39 -16.06 6.40
CA GLY A 21 17.29 -14.86 7.22
C GLY A 21 15.91 -14.21 7.16
N ASP A 22 15.23 -14.29 6.01
CA ASP A 22 13.89 -13.73 5.82
C ASP A 22 12.79 -14.59 6.50
N GLU A 23 12.96 -15.93 6.51
CA GLU A 23 12.05 -16.83 7.24
C GLU A 23 12.04 -16.58 8.76
N VAL A 24 13.21 -16.35 9.38
CA VAL A 24 13.30 -16.17 10.85
C VAL A 24 12.72 -14.83 11.33
N VAL A 25 12.63 -13.83 10.44
CA VAL A 25 11.97 -12.55 10.72
C VAL A 25 10.44 -12.70 10.67
N SER A 26 9.92 -13.61 9.84
CA SER A 26 8.48 -13.89 9.77
C SER A 26 7.95 -14.63 11.02
N SER A 27 8.78 -15.47 11.65
CA SER A 27 8.35 -16.34 12.76
C SER A 27 8.38 -15.68 14.16
N GLY A 28 8.84 -14.43 14.26
CA GLY A 28 9.02 -13.70 15.53
C GLY A 28 7.91 -12.73 15.94
N ARG A 29 6.82 -12.60 15.16
CA ARG A 29 5.65 -11.78 15.54
C ARG A 29 4.68 -12.57 16.42
N ASN A 30 5.11 -12.94 17.62
CA ASN A 30 4.17 -13.20 18.73
C ASN A 30 3.94 -11.86 19.46
N LEU A 31 2.97 -11.08 18.99
CA LEU A 31 2.41 -9.98 19.77
C LEU A 31 1.30 -10.58 20.63
N SER A 32 1.53 -10.57 21.94
CA SER A 32 0.62 -11.03 22.97
C SER A 32 -0.80 -10.52 22.75
N ASP A 33 -1.75 -11.45 22.64
CA ASP A 33 -3.17 -11.19 22.86
C ASP A 33 -3.33 -10.61 24.28
N SER A 34 -3.52 -9.30 24.36
CA SER A 34 -4.13 -8.68 25.53
C SER A 34 -5.62 -8.54 25.23
N ASP A 35 -6.40 -9.34 25.96
CA ASP A 35 -7.85 -9.32 26.02
C ASP A 35 -8.39 -7.89 26.05
N ASN A 36 -9.17 -7.52 25.04
CA ASN A 36 -10.18 -6.49 25.19
C ASN A 36 -11.43 -6.91 24.40
N GLU A 37 -12.39 -7.43 25.14
CA GLU A 37 -13.69 -7.87 24.63
C GLU A 37 -14.49 -6.64 24.15
N ASN A 38 -14.92 -6.68 22.88
CA ASN A 38 -16.05 -5.93 22.32
C ASN A 38 -15.85 -4.48 21.84
N GLU A 39 -14.79 -4.21 21.08
CA GLU A 39 -14.76 -3.09 20.12
C GLU A 39 -14.91 -3.69 18.71
N GLU A 40 -15.90 -3.23 17.92
CA GLU A 40 -15.90 -3.46 16.48
C GLU A 40 -14.54 -2.98 15.98
N LYS A 41 -13.66 -3.91 15.57
CA LYS A 41 -12.30 -3.57 15.13
C LYS A 41 -12.42 -2.57 13.98
N GLU A 42 -12.26 -1.28 14.27
CA GLU A 42 -12.28 -0.22 13.27
C GLU A 42 -11.25 -0.60 12.21
N ASN A 43 -11.68 -0.72 10.94
CA ASN A 43 -10.76 -1.01 9.85
C ASN A 43 -9.79 0.17 9.73
N PRO A 44 -8.49 0.00 10.09
CA PRO A 44 -7.54 1.12 10.13
C PRO A 44 -7.23 1.67 8.74
N TYR A 45 -7.67 0.98 7.69
CA TYR A 45 -7.51 1.35 6.29
C TYR A 45 -8.76 1.97 5.68
N LEU A 46 -9.82 2.19 6.46
CA LEU A 46 -11.03 2.86 5.98
C LEU A 46 -10.84 4.38 6.00
N VAL A 47 -11.02 5.02 4.84
CA VAL A 47 -11.05 6.47 4.70
C VAL A 47 -12.50 6.93 4.58
N GLU A 48 -12.95 7.77 5.49
CA GLU A 48 -14.23 8.47 5.35
C GLU A 48 -14.05 9.79 4.60
N PHE A 49 -14.92 10.04 3.63
CA PHE A 49 -14.91 11.27 2.85
C PHE A 49 -15.76 12.35 3.50
N SER A 50 -15.38 13.61 3.28
CA SER A 50 -16.13 14.78 3.75
C SER A 50 -17.48 14.98 3.04
N ARG A 51 -17.70 14.32 1.91
CA ARG A 51 -18.95 14.33 1.14
C ARG A 51 -19.17 13.01 0.42
N GLU A 52 -20.41 12.76 0.02
CA GLU A 52 -20.74 11.66 -0.89
C GLU A 52 -20.31 12.00 -2.33
N TYR A 53 -19.80 11.00 -3.03
CA TYR A 53 -19.45 11.06 -4.44
C TYR A 53 -20.36 10.12 -5.23
N ASP A 54 -21.01 10.67 -6.26
CA ASP A 54 -21.79 9.88 -7.22
C ASP A 54 -20.81 9.28 -8.26
N TRP A 55 -20.76 7.96 -8.36
CA TRP A 55 -19.85 7.24 -9.23
C TRP A 55 -20.57 6.18 -10.06
N LEU A 56 -20.21 6.04 -11.34
CA LEU A 56 -20.76 5.01 -12.20
C LEU A 56 -19.98 3.70 -12.01
N ASN A 57 -20.62 2.67 -11.46
CA ASN A 57 -19.99 1.36 -11.28
C ASN A 57 -19.85 0.61 -12.62
N ASP A 58 -19.16 -0.54 -12.59
CA ASP A 58 -18.92 -1.36 -13.79
C ASP A 58 -20.20 -1.95 -14.42
N LYS A 59 -21.32 -1.89 -13.70
CA LYS A 59 -22.65 -2.32 -14.18
C LYS A 59 -23.45 -1.17 -14.81
N GLY A 60 -22.89 0.04 -14.84
CA GLY A 60 -23.57 1.24 -15.35
C GLY A 60 -24.60 1.82 -14.38
N GLU A 61 -24.50 1.51 -13.09
CA GLU A 61 -25.39 2.03 -12.05
C GLU A 61 -24.66 3.11 -11.24
N MET A 62 -25.41 4.14 -10.80
CA MET A 62 -24.88 5.18 -9.94
C MET A 62 -24.76 4.67 -8.50
N GLU A 63 -23.53 4.57 -8.02
CA GLU A 63 -23.14 4.26 -6.65
C GLU A 63 -22.83 5.56 -5.90
N LYS A 64 -23.30 5.66 -4.65
CA LYS A 64 -22.92 6.74 -3.73
C LYS A 64 -21.78 6.26 -2.84
N ILE A 65 -20.66 6.94 -2.91
CA ILE A 65 -19.44 6.57 -2.20
C ILE A 65 -19.16 7.63 -1.14
N SER A 66 -19.25 7.24 0.13
CA SER A 66 -18.90 8.07 1.29
C SER A 66 -17.59 7.65 1.95
N SER A 67 -17.06 6.48 1.60
CA SER A 67 -15.82 5.95 2.15
C SER A 67 -15.04 5.13 1.13
N LEU A 68 -13.77 4.88 1.43
CA LEU A 68 -12.85 4.10 0.62
C LEU A 68 -12.09 3.14 1.51
N ASP A 69 -12.17 1.85 1.20
CA ASP A 69 -11.37 0.83 1.86
C ASP A 69 -10.01 0.68 1.17
N LEU A 70 -8.92 0.88 1.91
CA LEU A 70 -7.54 0.70 1.46
C LEU A 70 -6.89 -0.55 2.06
N SER A 71 -7.67 -1.49 2.59
CA SER A 71 -7.17 -2.74 3.21
C SER A 71 -6.27 -3.56 2.28
N GLY A 72 -6.45 -3.47 0.96
CA GLY A 72 -5.57 -4.09 -0.04
C GLY A 72 -4.11 -3.59 -0.02
N LEU A 73 -3.79 -2.53 0.73
CA LEU A 73 -2.40 -2.12 0.97
C LEU A 73 -1.56 -3.24 1.60
N VAL A 74 -2.18 -4.08 2.40
CA VAL A 74 -1.53 -5.18 3.12
C VAL A 74 -1.04 -6.27 2.17
N ASP A 75 -1.69 -6.40 1.03
CA ASP A 75 -1.39 -7.40 0.00
C ASP A 75 -0.36 -6.92 -1.02
N LEU A 76 0.14 -5.68 -0.89
CA LEU A 76 1.13 -5.13 -1.80
C LEU A 76 2.45 -5.90 -1.72
N THR A 77 2.97 -6.25 -2.88
CA THR A 77 4.26 -6.92 -3.04
C THR A 77 5.33 -5.95 -3.57
N THR A 78 6.58 -6.40 -3.57
CA THR A 78 7.69 -5.67 -4.20
C THR A 78 7.50 -5.51 -5.72
N ILE A 79 6.79 -6.45 -6.37
CA ILE A 79 6.46 -6.40 -7.80
C ILE A 79 5.51 -5.24 -8.08
N ASP A 80 4.54 -4.99 -7.20
CA ASP A 80 3.60 -3.87 -7.32
C ASP A 80 4.33 -2.52 -7.17
N GLY A 81 5.29 -2.45 -6.25
CA GLY A 81 6.18 -1.29 -6.11
C GLY A 81 6.93 -0.96 -7.40
N GLU A 82 7.52 -1.96 -8.05
CA GLU A 82 8.20 -1.77 -9.34
C GLU A 82 7.21 -1.34 -10.44
N TYR A 83 6.00 -1.91 -10.44
CA TYR A 83 4.94 -1.51 -11.36
C TYR A 83 4.59 -0.02 -11.23
N PHE A 84 4.41 0.48 -10.01
CA PHE A 84 4.12 1.90 -9.77
C PHE A 84 5.27 2.82 -10.20
N ASP A 85 6.52 2.42 -9.94
CA ASP A 85 7.70 3.18 -10.37
C ASP A 85 7.79 3.25 -11.91
N ARG A 86 7.47 2.15 -12.62
CA ARG A 86 7.41 2.15 -14.09
C ARG A 86 6.29 3.05 -14.63
N LEU A 87 5.13 3.10 -13.96
CA LEU A 87 4.06 4.02 -14.32
C LEU A 87 4.50 5.49 -14.22
N LEU A 88 5.17 5.86 -13.13
CA LEU A 88 5.73 7.20 -12.94
C LEU A 88 6.70 7.59 -14.07
N ILE A 89 7.61 6.69 -14.42
CA ILE A 89 8.57 6.91 -15.51
C ILE A 89 7.83 7.11 -16.84
N LYS A 90 6.80 6.29 -17.12
CA LYS A 90 6.03 6.36 -18.36
C LYS A 90 5.28 7.68 -18.51
N VAL A 91 4.79 8.26 -17.42
CA VAL A 91 4.14 9.58 -17.43
C VAL A 91 5.13 10.75 -17.30
N GLY A 92 6.43 10.46 -17.26
CA GLY A 92 7.48 11.47 -17.14
C GLY A 92 7.52 12.17 -15.77
N HIS A 93 6.96 11.56 -14.73
CA HIS A 93 6.91 12.13 -13.39
C HIS A 93 8.02 11.56 -12.50
N ARG A 94 8.81 12.41 -11.88
CA ARG A 94 9.95 12.02 -11.02
C ARG A 94 9.89 12.78 -9.69
N PRO A 95 9.12 12.29 -8.70
CA PRO A 95 9.02 12.93 -7.41
C PRO A 95 10.33 12.81 -6.61
N GLN A 96 10.62 13.83 -5.79
CA GLN A 96 11.75 13.77 -4.84
C GLN A 96 11.51 12.74 -3.74
N ASN A 97 10.28 12.63 -3.26
CA ASN A 97 9.82 11.58 -2.36
C ASN A 97 8.50 11.02 -2.89
N LYS A 98 8.52 9.76 -3.32
CA LYS A 98 7.36 9.10 -3.92
C LYS A 98 6.25 8.81 -2.91
N PHE A 99 6.56 8.61 -1.63
CA PHE A 99 5.57 8.28 -0.60
C PHE A 99 4.72 9.48 -0.16
N THR A 100 5.15 10.70 -0.49
CA THR A 100 4.37 11.93 -0.32
C THR A 100 3.77 12.43 -1.63
N ASP A 101 4.06 11.76 -2.74
CA ASP A 101 3.66 12.21 -4.07
C ASP A 101 2.23 11.83 -4.41
N PHE A 102 1.48 12.81 -4.92
CA PHE A 102 0.07 12.65 -5.26
C PHE A 102 -0.15 11.62 -6.36
N THR A 103 0.73 11.60 -7.36
CA THR A 103 0.59 10.72 -8.52
C THR A 103 0.91 9.28 -8.14
N TYR A 104 2.00 9.07 -7.39
CA TYR A 104 2.37 7.76 -6.88
C TYR A 104 1.27 7.18 -5.98
N CYS A 105 0.87 7.90 -4.93
CA CYS A 105 -0.14 7.43 -3.98
C CYS A 105 -1.51 7.21 -4.65
N LYS A 106 -1.85 7.98 -5.70
CA LYS A 106 -3.04 7.71 -6.51
C LYS A 106 -2.95 6.37 -7.24
N TYR A 107 -1.82 6.03 -7.86
CA TYR A 107 -1.67 4.73 -8.53
C TYR A 107 -1.74 3.55 -7.55
N VAL A 108 -1.18 3.72 -6.35
CA VAL A 108 -1.32 2.75 -5.25
C VAL A 108 -2.79 2.58 -4.89
N ALA A 109 -3.51 3.70 -4.62
CA ALA A 109 -4.92 3.68 -4.27
C ALA A 109 -5.78 3.00 -5.35
N MET A 110 -5.52 3.29 -6.63
CA MET A 110 -6.20 2.66 -7.75
C MET A 110 -6.01 1.15 -7.77
N HIS A 111 -4.78 0.68 -7.53
CA HIS A 111 -4.46 -0.73 -7.55
C HIS A 111 -5.14 -1.48 -6.40
N VAL A 112 -5.06 -0.97 -5.17
CA VAL A 112 -5.60 -1.66 -3.99
C VAL A 112 -7.12 -1.62 -3.89
N THR A 113 -7.76 -0.64 -4.52
CA THR A 113 -9.23 -0.49 -4.50
C THR A 113 -9.91 -0.97 -5.78
N ASN A 114 -9.14 -1.30 -6.81
CA ASN A 114 -9.62 -1.54 -8.17
C ASN A 114 -10.49 -0.40 -8.74
N ARG A 115 -10.31 0.84 -8.25
CA ARG A 115 -11.00 2.02 -8.78
C ARG A 115 -10.14 2.76 -9.81
N PRO A 116 -10.73 3.29 -10.89
CA PRO A 116 -9.97 3.94 -11.95
C PRO A 116 -9.46 5.33 -11.53
N ALA A 117 -8.50 5.88 -12.27
CA ALA A 117 -7.86 7.16 -11.93
C ALA A 117 -8.86 8.32 -11.89
N GLU A 118 -9.89 8.26 -12.73
CA GLU A 118 -10.96 9.23 -12.87
C GLU A 118 -11.73 9.41 -11.56
N PHE A 119 -11.96 8.33 -10.81
CA PHE A 119 -12.60 8.40 -9.50
C PHE A 119 -11.78 9.30 -8.55
N PHE A 120 -10.47 9.05 -8.47
CA PHE A 120 -9.57 9.84 -7.63
C PHE A 120 -9.39 11.28 -8.11
N ASN A 121 -9.52 11.53 -9.42
CA ASN A 121 -9.48 12.88 -9.97
C ASN A 121 -10.76 13.69 -9.63
N MET A 122 -11.88 13.03 -9.31
CA MET A 122 -13.12 13.68 -8.87
C MET A 122 -13.11 14.04 -7.38
N LEU A 123 -12.28 13.38 -6.57
CA LEU A 123 -12.16 13.66 -5.15
C LEU A 123 -11.74 15.11 -4.92
N GLY A 124 -12.37 15.75 -3.94
CA GLY A 124 -11.90 17.04 -3.43
C GLY A 124 -10.49 16.90 -2.87
N ILE A 125 -9.71 17.99 -2.92
CA ILE A 125 -8.32 17.99 -2.45
C ILE A 125 -8.19 17.48 -1.01
N ARG A 126 -9.16 17.80 -0.14
CA ARG A 126 -9.18 17.34 1.26
C ARG A 126 -9.25 15.82 1.35
N ASP A 127 -10.22 15.21 0.66
CA ASP A 127 -10.45 13.77 0.72
C ASP A 127 -9.28 13.00 0.11
N MET A 128 -8.74 13.50 -1.00
CA MET A 128 -7.56 12.89 -1.61
C MET A 128 -6.30 13.02 -0.74
N MET A 129 -6.14 14.11 0.01
CA MET A 129 -5.05 14.24 0.99
C MET A 129 -5.17 13.22 2.12
N ILE A 130 -6.37 12.85 2.55
CA ILE A 130 -6.58 11.80 3.57
C ILE A 130 -6.15 10.43 3.01
N VAL A 131 -6.53 10.11 1.77
CA VAL A 131 -6.07 8.89 1.08
C VAL A 131 -4.53 8.84 1.02
N ILE A 132 -3.89 9.93 0.61
CA ILE A 132 -2.42 10.02 0.54
C ILE A 132 -1.79 9.88 1.93
N ALA A 133 -2.36 10.52 2.94
CA ALA A 133 -1.84 10.45 4.30
C ALA A 133 -1.86 9.02 4.84
N LEU A 134 -2.94 8.27 4.58
CA LEU A 134 -3.06 6.87 5.00
C LEU A 134 -2.06 5.97 4.27
N ILE A 135 -1.92 6.12 2.94
CA ILE A 135 -0.94 5.37 2.14
C ILE A 135 0.49 5.67 2.58
N ASN A 136 0.81 6.95 2.81
CA ASN A 136 2.11 7.37 3.32
C ASN A 136 2.38 6.75 4.70
N HIS A 137 1.40 6.82 5.60
CA HIS A 137 1.51 6.22 6.93
C HIS A 137 1.80 4.72 6.84
N PHE A 138 1.10 4.00 5.95
CA PHE A 138 1.36 2.59 5.71
C PHE A 138 2.81 2.32 5.29
N PHE A 139 3.35 3.07 4.32
CA PHE A 139 4.71 2.87 3.85
C PHE A 139 5.79 3.28 4.88
N MET A 140 5.52 4.27 5.72
CA MET A 140 6.50 4.77 6.70
C MET A 140 6.53 3.96 8.00
N TYR A 141 5.38 3.43 8.43
CA TYR A 141 5.23 2.83 9.76
C TYR A 141 4.73 1.37 9.72
N GLY A 142 4.34 0.83 8.56
CA GLY A 142 3.87 -0.54 8.41
C GLY A 142 2.49 -0.79 9.04
N GLN A 143 2.14 -2.07 9.24
CA GLN A 143 0.95 -2.45 9.99
C GLN A 143 1.18 -2.26 11.50
N GLY A 144 0.51 -1.27 12.09
CA GLY A 144 0.45 -1.09 13.53
C GLY A 144 0.91 0.28 14.00
N LEU A 145 0.01 1.26 13.88
CA LEU A 145 -0.20 2.32 14.87
C LEU A 145 -1.37 3.18 14.37
N VAL A 146 -2.59 2.74 14.70
CA VAL A 146 -3.68 3.70 14.87
C VAL A 146 -3.21 4.62 15.98
N MET A 147 -3.04 5.90 15.67
CA MET A 147 -2.74 6.93 16.66
C MET A 147 -3.88 6.94 17.67
N THR A 148 -3.71 6.24 18.81
CA THR A 148 -4.47 6.52 20.03
C THR A 148 -4.00 7.89 20.51
N GLY A 149 -4.57 8.94 19.91
CA GLY A 149 -4.40 10.32 20.36
C GLY A 149 -5.30 10.59 21.55
N GLN A 150 -4.69 10.76 22.72
CA GLN A 150 -5.29 11.30 23.94
C GLN A 150 -5.83 12.72 23.74
#